data_AF-A0A7J6X385-F1
#
_entry.id   AF-A0A7J6X385-F1
#
_cell.length_a   1.000
_cell.length_b   1.000
_cell.length_c   1.000
_cell.angle_alpha   90.00
_cell.angle_beta   90.00
_cell.angle_gamma   90.00
#
_symmetry.space_group_name_H-M   'P 1'
#
loop_
_entity.id
_entity.type
_entity.pdbx_description
1 polymer ?
#
loop_
_entity_poly.entity_id
_entity_poly.type
_entity_poly.pdbx_seq_one_letter_code
_entity_poly.pdbx_strand_id
1 'polypeptide(L)'
;MLLRCPSSAFCGHHRRDYIFSSGFKAPKTLEFAFRMEHINRGKNESRSSSLHMRKQISCCQSSSINHEDLSRKDELLVHGVSDTIVGVLGGGQLGRMLCQAASQMAIKVMILDPLESCPASALCYQHVVGSFDDSATVQNFAKRCGVLTVEIEHVDVATLEKLEQQGVVCHPKASAIRIIQDKYLQKVHFSRHGIPLPDFVE
;
A
#
# COMPACT_ATOMS: atom_id res chain seq x y z
N MET A 1 -7.92 46.36 -22.44
CA MET A 1 -8.56 46.35 -23.77
C MET A 1 -7.67 45.58 -24.73
N LEU A 2 -8.30 44.72 -25.54
CA LEU A 2 -7.75 43.58 -26.27
C LEU A 2 -6.65 43.86 -27.31
N LEU A 3 -5.75 42.87 -27.42
CA LEU A 3 -5.18 42.20 -28.62
C LEU A 3 -4.57 43.03 -29.77
N ARG A 4 -3.34 42.65 -30.14
CA ARG A 4 -3.03 42.13 -31.50
C ARG A 4 -1.66 41.45 -31.57
N CYS A 5 -1.65 40.13 -31.76
CA CYS A 5 -0.55 39.41 -32.40
C CYS A 5 -0.73 39.51 -33.93
N PRO A 6 0.31 39.81 -34.72
CA PRO A 6 0.26 39.60 -36.16
C PRO A 6 0.74 38.18 -36.50
N SER A 7 -0.15 37.40 -37.11
CA SER A 7 0.21 36.24 -37.92
C SER A 7 0.84 36.71 -39.23
N SER A 8 1.99 36.15 -39.61
CA SER A 8 2.09 35.38 -40.87
C SER A 8 3.50 34.84 -41.11
N ALA A 9 3.50 33.54 -41.43
CA ALA A 9 4.42 32.85 -42.32
C ALA A 9 5.90 32.74 -41.95
N PHE A 10 6.30 31.56 -41.45
CA PHE A 10 7.23 30.72 -42.21
C PHE A 10 7.08 29.25 -41.80
N CYS A 11 6.64 28.43 -42.75
CA CYS A 11 6.62 26.98 -42.65
C CYS A 11 8.06 26.49 -42.85
N GLY A 12 8.71 26.04 -41.78
CA GLY A 12 10.05 25.48 -41.79
C GLY A 12 10.03 24.13 -41.09
N HIS A 13 10.07 23.07 -41.87
CA HIS A 13 10.21 21.68 -41.43
C HIS A 13 11.59 21.52 -40.77
N HIS A 14 11.66 21.59 -39.43
CA HIS A 14 12.86 21.23 -38.69
C HIS A 14 12.53 20.11 -37.71
N ARG A 15 12.77 18.87 -38.17
CA ARG A 15 13.00 17.74 -37.26
C ARG A 15 14.20 18.13 -36.40
N ARG A 16 14.01 18.11 -35.08
CA ARG A 16 15.14 18.04 -34.15
C ARG A 16 15.41 16.56 -33.92
N ASP A 17 16.50 16.10 -34.53
CA ASP A 17 17.11 14.81 -34.26
C ASP A 17 17.65 14.83 -32.82
N TYR A 18 17.02 14.05 -31.93
CA TYR A 18 17.64 13.68 -30.67
C TYR A 18 18.57 12.50 -30.92
N ILE A 19 19.87 12.78 -30.93
CA ILE A 19 20.93 11.78 -30.87
C ILE A 19 20.90 11.18 -29.46
N PHE A 20 20.31 9.99 -29.32
CA PHE A 20 20.48 9.16 -28.12
C PHE A 20 21.62 8.17 -28.40
N SER A 21 22.75 8.36 -27.71
CA SER A 21 23.87 7.43 -27.76
C SER A 21 23.44 6.06 -27.25
N SER A 22 23.67 5.06 -28.08
CA SER A 22 23.44 3.64 -27.86
C SER A 22 24.23 3.09 -26.68
N GLY A 23 23.56 2.43 -25.73
CA GLY A 23 24.27 1.73 -24.66
C GLY A 23 23.45 1.22 -23.48
N PHE A 24 22.20 0.74 -23.66
CA PHE A 24 21.55 -0.04 -22.61
C PHE A 24 20.73 -1.18 -23.23
N LYS A 25 21.14 -2.42 -22.95
CA LYS A 25 20.58 -3.64 -23.51
C LYS A 25 19.51 -4.16 -22.53
N ALA A 26 18.23 -3.98 -22.85
CA ALA A 26 17.13 -4.52 -22.06
C ALA A 26 17.06 -6.06 -22.20
N PRO A 27 16.92 -6.82 -21.10
CA PRO A 27 16.68 -8.25 -21.16
C PRO A 27 15.26 -8.56 -21.68
N LYS A 28 15.17 -9.65 -22.44
CA LYS A 28 13.98 -10.10 -23.17
C LYS A 28 12.85 -10.49 -22.21
N THR A 29 11.66 -10.05 -22.57
CA THR A 29 10.35 -10.41 -22.02
C THR A 29 10.19 -11.93 -21.84
N LEU A 30 9.83 -12.36 -20.64
CA LEU A 30 9.37 -13.71 -20.36
C LEU A 30 7.83 -13.69 -20.44
N GLU A 31 7.31 -14.08 -21.60
CA GLU A 31 5.91 -14.41 -21.84
C GLU A 31 5.57 -15.70 -21.07
N PHE A 32 4.87 -15.58 -19.93
CA PHE A 32 4.29 -16.73 -19.25
C PHE A 32 2.89 -16.99 -19.81
N ALA A 33 2.86 -17.81 -20.88
CA ALA A 33 1.64 -18.37 -21.41
C ALA A 33 1.05 -19.39 -20.43
N PHE A 34 -0.12 -19.08 -19.85
CA PHE A 34 -0.88 -20.02 -19.04
C PHE A 34 -1.60 -21.01 -19.97
N ARG A 35 -1.00 -22.18 -20.20
CA ARG A 35 -1.58 -23.27 -20.98
C ARG A 35 -2.54 -24.06 -20.10
N MET A 36 -3.84 -23.93 -20.35
CA MET A 36 -4.89 -24.80 -19.82
C MET A 36 -4.74 -26.21 -20.41
N GLU A 37 -4.34 -27.17 -19.57
CA GLU A 37 -4.42 -28.59 -19.91
C GLU A 37 -5.80 -29.16 -19.55
N HIS A 38 -6.56 -29.50 -20.59
CA HIS A 38 -7.74 -30.33 -20.50
C HIS A 38 -7.35 -31.79 -20.25
N ILE A 39 -7.79 -32.37 -19.13
CA ILE A 39 -7.80 -33.83 -18.95
C ILE A 39 -9.07 -34.40 -19.57
N ASN A 40 -8.91 -35.02 -20.75
CA ASN A 40 -9.90 -35.94 -21.32
C ASN A 40 -9.64 -37.34 -20.77
N ARG A 41 -10.67 -37.98 -20.17
CA ARG A 41 -10.75 -39.45 -20.11
C ARG A 41 -12.10 -39.89 -20.67
N GLY A 42 -12.02 -40.81 -21.62
CA GLY A 42 -13.11 -41.22 -22.50
C GLY A 42 -14.11 -42.20 -21.88
N LYS A 43 -15.35 -41.99 -22.33
CA LYS A 43 -16.46 -42.91 -22.67
C LYS A 43 -16.35 -44.40 -22.30
N ASN A 44 -17.42 -44.93 -21.69
CA ASN A 44 -18.27 -45.93 -22.37
C ASN A 44 -19.71 -46.00 -21.80
N GLU A 45 -20.62 -46.37 -22.69
CA GLU A 45 -22.10 -46.41 -22.65
C GLU A 45 -22.65 -47.33 -21.53
N SER A 46 -23.85 -47.19 -20.96
CA SER A 46 -25.17 -47.43 -21.59
C SER A 46 -26.31 -47.27 -20.56
N ARG A 47 -27.45 -46.73 -21.02
CA ARG A 47 -28.87 -47.04 -20.72
C ARG A 47 -29.40 -47.25 -19.27
N SER A 48 -30.36 -46.36 -18.97
CA SER A 48 -31.75 -46.64 -18.52
C SER A 48 -32.08 -46.78 -17.02
N SER A 49 -32.94 -45.84 -16.58
CA SER A 49 -34.16 -46.02 -15.78
C SER A 49 -34.09 -46.61 -14.36
N SER A 50 -34.58 -45.80 -13.42
CA SER A 50 -35.64 -46.14 -12.44
C SER A 50 -35.26 -46.76 -11.07
N LEU A 51 -35.89 -46.17 -10.05
CA LEU A 51 -36.39 -46.74 -8.78
C LEU A 51 -35.43 -47.18 -7.66
N HIS A 52 -35.75 -46.62 -6.48
CA HIS A 52 -35.66 -47.16 -5.12
C HIS A 52 -35.38 -48.68 -5.00
N MET A 53 -34.46 -49.10 -4.11
CA MET A 53 -34.76 -49.69 -2.79
C MET A 53 -33.53 -50.34 -2.12
N ARG A 54 -33.46 -50.15 -0.80
CA ARG A 54 -32.65 -50.73 0.31
C ARG A 54 -31.98 -52.12 0.15
N LYS A 55 -30.77 -52.27 0.73
CA LYS A 55 -30.38 -53.07 1.95
C LYS A 55 -28.85 -53.28 1.97
N GLN A 56 -28.11 -52.69 2.92
CA GLN A 56 -27.67 -53.22 4.24
C GLN A 56 -26.66 -54.37 4.21
N ILE A 57 -25.58 -54.21 5.00
CA ILE A 57 -24.77 -55.14 5.84
C ILE A 57 -23.42 -54.41 6.05
N SER A 58 -22.81 -54.21 7.23
CA SER A 58 -23.02 -54.66 8.61
C SER A 58 -21.96 -54.02 9.53
N CYS A 59 -22.34 -53.75 10.80
CA CYS A 59 -21.51 -53.59 12.02
C CYS A 59 -20.48 -52.43 12.08
N CYS A 60 -20.39 -51.58 13.12
CA CYS A 60 -20.71 -51.73 14.54
C CYS A 60 -21.25 -50.42 15.16
N GLN A 61 -22.05 -50.56 16.23
CA GLN A 61 -22.47 -49.50 17.18
C GLN A 61 -21.23 -49.01 17.99
N SER A 62 -21.14 -47.89 18.71
CA SER A 62 -22.07 -46.94 19.31
C SER A 62 -21.22 -45.77 19.85
N SER A 63 -21.72 -44.53 19.80
CA SER A 63 -21.79 -43.59 20.95
C SER A 63 -21.99 -42.16 20.46
N SER A 64 -23.15 -41.60 20.78
CA SER A 64 -23.40 -40.15 20.76
C SER A 64 -22.38 -39.44 21.65
N ILE A 65 -21.83 -38.31 21.20
CA ILE A 65 -21.48 -37.13 22.02
C ILE A 65 -20.99 -35.98 21.11
N ASN A 66 -21.73 -34.88 21.24
CA ASN A 66 -21.42 -33.45 21.16
C ASN A 66 -20.76 -32.83 19.90
N HIS A 67 -21.56 -31.92 19.34
CA HIS A 67 -21.19 -30.82 18.47
C HIS A 67 -20.29 -29.85 19.24
N GLU A 68 -18.97 -29.87 19.03
CA GLU A 68 -18.14 -28.71 19.33
C GLU A 68 -17.25 -28.36 18.13
N ASP A 69 -17.60 -27.19 17.61
CA ASP A 69 -16.90 -26.33 16.68
C ASP A 69 -15.54 -25.95 17.27
N LEU A 70 -14.46 -26.28 16.56
CA LEU A 70 -13.23 -25.50 16.64
C LEU A 70 -12.69 -25.32 15.24
N SER A 71 -13.37 -24.42 14.51
CA SER A 71 -12.81 -23.63 13.43
C SER A 71 -11.32 -23.35 13.69
N ARG A 72 -10.46 -24.04 12.95
CA ARG A 72 -9.08 -23.61 12.73
C ARG A 72 -9.18 -22.30 11.96
N LYS A 73 -9.22 -21.19 12.70
CA LYS A 73 -8.86 -19.88 12.18
C LYS A 73 -7.40 -19.94 11.78
N ASP A 74 -7.16 -20.44 10.57
CA ASP A 74 -6.00 -20.07 9.78
C ASP A 74 -6.24 -18.61 9.35
N GLU A 75 -6.24 -17.70 10.34
CA GLU A 75 -6.04 -16.29 10.06
C GLU A 75 -4.63 -16.24 9.48
N LEU A 76 -4.56 -15.91 8.19
CA LEU A 76 -3.33 -15.54 7.46
C LEU A 76 -2.70 -14.34 8.16
N LEU A 77 -2.14 -14.59 9.34
CA LEU A 77 -1.35 -13.65 10.11
C LEU A 77 -0.06 -13.54 9.32
N VAL A 78 0.12 -12.40 8.66
CA VAL A 78 1.41 -11.97 8.13
C VAL A 78 2.33 -11.84 9.35
N HIS A 79 2.98 -12.95 9.71
CA HIS A 79 3.98 -12.98 10.75
C HIS A 79 5.21 -12.31 10.17
N GLY A 80 5.30 -11.00 10.39
CA GLY A 80 6.51 -10.28 10.06
C GLY A 80 7.72 -10.91 10.75
N VAL A 81 8.85 -11.00 10.04
CA VAL A 81 10.09 -11.63 10.54
C VAL A 81 10.70 -10.80 11.68
N SER A 82 10.36 -9.51 11.77
CA SER A 82 10.76 -8.60 12.84
C SER A 82 9.60 -8.23 13.77
N ASP A 83 9.92 -8.05 15.06
CA ASP A 83 8.99 -7.49 16.06
C ASP A 83 8.79 -5.97 15.91
N THR A 84 9.64 -5.31 15.12
CA THR A 84 9.51 -3.88 14.81
C THR A 84 8.27 -3.64 13.94
N ILE A 85 7.39 -2.77 14.43
CA ILE A 85 6.18 -2.34 13.73
C ILE A 85 6.42 -0.96 13.11
N VAL A 86 6.05 -0.81 11.84
CA VAL A 86 6.01 0.50 11.16
C VAL A 86 4.61 1.10 11.35
N GLY A 87 4.52 2.21 12.05
CA GLY A 87 3.30 3.01 12.16
C GLY A 87 3.19 4.00 11.02
N VAL A 88 2.01 4.13 10.43
CA VAL A 88 1.71 5.07 9.34
C VAL A 88 0.56 5.97 9.77
N LEU A 89 0.78 7.28 9.67
CA LEU A 89 -0.27 8.28 9.83
C LEU A 89 -0.95 8.50 8.47
N GLY A 90 -2.21 8.08 8.35
CA GLY A 90 -2.98 8.07 7.10
C GLY A 90 -3.12 6.66 6.49
N GLY A 91 -4.36 6.30 6.17
CA GLY A 91 -4.76 5.00 5.64
C GLY A 91 -5.29 5.05 4.22
N GLY A 92 -4.92 6.07 3.43
CA GLY A 92 -5.34 6.25 2.04
C GLY A 92 -4.73 5.26 1.06
N GLN A 93 -4.79 5.59 -0.24
CA GLN A 93 -4.29 4.71 -1.30
C GLN A 93 -2.77 4.51 -1.22
N LEU A 94 -1.99 5.51 -0.80
CA LEU A 94 -0.55 5.37 -0.68
C LEU A 94 -0.21 4.50 0.54
N GLY A 95 -0.96 4.67 1.64
CA GLY A 95 -0.89 3.78 2.80
C GLY A 95 -1.18 2.33 2.43
N ARG A 96 -2.19 2.09 1.59
CA ARG A 96 -2.52 0.75 1.07
C ARG A 96 -1.38 0.17 0.24
N MET A 97 -0.81 0.94 -0.68
CA MET A 97 0.35 0.53 -1.49
C MET A 97 1.57 0.22 -0.62
N LEU A 98 1.80 1.00 0.44
CA LEU A 98 2.86 0.78 1.42
C LEU A 98 2.64 -0.53 2.19
N CYS A 99 1.41 -0.82 2.65
CA CYS A 99 1.07 -2.11 3.27
C CYS A 99 1.34 -3.28 2.33
N GLN A 100 1.00 -3.16 1.03
CA GLN A 100 1.26 -4.21 0.04
C GLN A 100 2.76 -4.50 -0.10
N ALA A 101 3.59 -3.46 -0.22
CA ALA A 101 5.03 -3.60 -0.30
C ALA A 101 5.64 -4.18 0.99
N ALA A 102 5.19 -3.70 2.16
CA ALA A 102 5.63 -4.19 3.46
C ALA A 102 5.31 -5.67 3.68
N SER A 103 4.14 -6.13 3.23
CA SER A 103 3.73 -7.54 3.32
C SER A 103 4.69 -8.47 2.56
N GLN A 104 5.17 -8.06 1.38
CA GLN A 104 6.16 -8.83 0.61
C GLN A 104 7.51 -8.98 1.33
N MET A 105 7.83 -8.04 2.23
CA MET A 105 9.05 -8.04 3.04
C MET A 105 8.83 -8.61 4.45
N ALA A 106 7.62 -9.11 4.75
CA ALA A 106 7.22 -9.54 6.08
C ALA A 106 7.47 -8.45 7.15
N ILE A 107 7.06 -7.22 6.86
CA ILE A 107 7.07 -6.09 7.80
C ILE A 107 5.64 -5.85 8.29
N LYS A 108 5.47 -5.72 9.61
CA LYS A 108 4.17 -5.39 10.22
C LYS A 108 3.92 -3.89 10.12
N VAL A 109 2.79 -3.53 9.51
CA VAL A 109 2.36 -2.12 9.36
C VAL A 109 1.11 -1.86 10.17
N MET A 110 1.15 -0.85 11.03
CA MET A 110 -0.01 -0.30 11.72
C MET A 110 -0.46 1.01 11.06
N ILE A 111 -1.76 1.20 10.92
CA ILE A 111 -2.36 2.41 10.34
C ILE A 111 -3.12 3.17 11.42
N LEU A 112 -2.95 4.49 11.48
CA LEU A 112 -3.83 5.43 12.18
C LEU A 112 -4.60 6.24 11.12
N ASP A 113 -5.93 6.11 11.11
CA ASP A 113 -6.80 6.87 10.20
C ASP A 113 -8.16 7.16 10.87
N PRO A 114 -8.80 8.33 10.62
CA PRO A 114 -10.11 8.63 11.19
C PRO A 114 -11.25 7.81 10.59
N LEU A 115 -11.09 7.22 9.40
CA LEU A 115 -12.13 6.42 8.73
C LEU A 115 -12.03 4.96 9.13
N GLU A 116 -13.10 4.40 9.69
CA GLU A 116 -13.17 2.98 10.09
C GLU A 116 -12.82 2.01 8.94
N SER A 117 -13.20 2.36 7.71
CA SER A 117 -12.99 1.59 6.49
C SER A 117 -12.02 2.25 5.50
N CYS A 118 -10.92 2.81 6.01
CA CYS A 118 -9.88 3.40 5.15
C CYS A 118 -9.26 2.37 4.17
N PRO A 119 -8.79 2.77 2.98
CA PRO A 119 -8.23 1.86 1.97
C PRO A 119 -7.14 0.91 2.47
N ALA A 120 -6.27 1.35 3.38
CA ALA A 120 -5.17 0.55 3.92
C ALA A 120 -5.61 -0.48 4.98
N SER A 121 -6.77 -0.28 5.62
CA SER A 121 -7.26 -1.13 6.72
C SER A 121 -7.36 -2.61 6.33
N ALA A 122 -7.70 -2.91 5.07
CA ALA A 122 -7.87 -4.27 4.56
C ALA A 122 -6.56 -5.08 4.44
N LEU A 123 -5.40 -4.41 4.51
CA LEU A 123 -4.08 -5.04 4.28
C LEU A 123 -3.09 -4.82 5.41
N CYS A 124 -3.35 -3.86 6.30
CA CYS A 124 -2.47 -3.59 7.42
C CYS A 124 -2.50 -4.73 8.46
N TYR A 125 -1.44 -4.81 9.27
CA TYR A 125 -1.39 -5.73 10.41
C TYR A 125 -2.41 -5.33 11.48
N GLN A 126 -2.55 -4.03 11.71
CA GLN A 126 -3.59 -3.50 12.59
C GLN A 126 -3.97 -2.07 12.22
N HIS A 127 -5.27 -1.79 12.27
CA HIS A 127 -5.85 -0.46 12.09
C HIS A 127 -6.28 0.12 13.44
N VAL A 128 -5.98 1.40 13.67
CA VAL A 128 -6.46 2.19 14.80
C VAL A 128 -7.29 3.34 14.25
N VAL A 129 -8.54 3.42 14.68
CA VAL A 129 -9.43 4.52 14.30
C VAL A 129 -9.15 5.72 15.19
N GLY A 130 -8.73 6.83 14.58
CA GLY A 130 -8.42 8.05 15.31
C GLY A 130 -7.82 9.12 14.41
N SER A 131 -7.89 10.37 14.85
CA SER A 131 -7.34 11.49 14.09
C SER A 131 -5.81 11.52 14.21
N PHE A 132 -5.12 11.63 13.08
CA PHE A 132 -3.69 11.93 13.01
C PHE A 132 -3.37 13.42 13.25
N ASP A 133 -4.38 14.27 13.40
CA ASP A 133 -4.25 15.67 13.83
C ASP A 133 -4.37 15.82 15.35
N ASP A 134 -4.84 14.79 16.06
CA ASP A 134 -4.92 14.81 17.52
C ASP A 134 -3.61 14.32 18.16
N SER A 135 -2.93 15.24 18.84
CA SER A 135 -1.64 14.98 19.48
C SER A 135 -1.67 13.78 20.43
N ALA A 136 -2.73 13.63 21.23
CA ALA A 136 -2.84 12.53 22.19
C ALA A 136 -3.00 11.18 21.49
N THR A 137 -3.83 11.13 20.46
CA THR A 137 -4.05 9.94 19.63
C THR A 137 -2.74 9.51 18.96
N VAL A 138 -2.03 10.42 18.31
CA VAL A 138 -0.74 10.12 17.64
C VAL A 138 0.31 9.65 18.64
N GLN A 139 0.41 10.28 19.82
CA GLN A 139 1.35 9.84 20.86
C GLN A 139 1.03 8.43 21.38
N ASN A 140 -0.24 8.12 21.61
CA ASN A 140 -0.64 6.79 22.06
C ASN A 140 -0.43 5.72 20.98
N PHE A 141 -0.65 6.07 19.71
CA PHE A 141 -0.34 5.23 18.57
C PHE A 141 1.16 4.95 18.44
N ALA A 142 2.00 5.99 18.57
CA ALA A 142 3.45 5.90 18.42
C ALA A 142 4.11 4.96 19.45
N LYS A 143 3.58 4.85 20.67
CA LYS A 143 4.06 3.90 21.71
C LYS A 143 4.06 2.44 21.27
N ARG A 144 3.27 2.11 20.25
CA ARG A 144 3.07 0.75 19.72
C ARG A 144 3.92 0.49 18.47
N CYS A 145 4.66 1.50 18.00
CA CYS A 145 5.42 1.48 16.77
C CYS A 145 6.92 1.56 17.09
N GLY A 146 7.74 0.86 16.32
CA GLY A 146 9.20 1.03 16.37
C GLY A 146 9.68 2.17 15.47
N VAL A 147 8.98 2.40 14.36
CA VAL A 147 9.22 3.51 13.43
C VAL A 147 7.89 4.14 13.05
N LEU A 148 7.85 5.46 12.93
CA LEU A 148 6.68 6.21 12.48
C LEU A 148 6.96 6.85 11.12
N THR A 149 6.00 6.74 10.20
CA THR A 149 5.99 7.42 8.91
C THR A 149 4.64 8.09 8.66
N VAL A 150 4.58 8.97 7.67
CA VAL A 150 3.38 9.70 7.28
C VAL A 150 3.03 9.39 5.82
N GLU A 151 1.74 9.26 5.53
CA GLU A 151 1.23 9.15 4.16
C GLU A 151 0.96 10.52 3.54
N ILE A 152 0.47 11.45 4.37
CA ILE A 152 -0.03 12.76 3.98
C ILE A 152 0.85 13.88 4.53
N GLU A 153 0.83 15.03 3.87
CA GLU A 153 1.58 16.21 4.30
C GLU A 153 0.94 16.93 5.49
N HIS A 154 -0.38 16.86 5.64
CA HIS A 154 -1.14 17.56 6.67
C HIS A 154 -1.25 16.71 7.94
N VAL A 155 -0.20 16.80 8.76
CA VAL A 155 -0.11 16.18 10.09
C VAL A 155 0.39 17.21 11.11
N ASP A 156 0.11 16.99 12.39
CA ASP A 156 0.65 17.84 13.46
C ASP A 156 2.17 17.65 13.64
N VAL A 157 2.93 18.49 12.95
CA VAL A 157 4.40 18.49 12.99
C VAL A 157 4.93 18.76 14.40
N ALA A 158 4.23 19.56 15.21
CA ALA A 158 4.69 19.82 16.58
C ALA A 158 4.61 18.55 17.44
N THR A 159 3.63 17.68 17.18
CA THR A 159 3.57 16.35 17.81
C THR A 159 4.71 15.44 17.33
N LEU A 160 5.00 15.43 16.03
CA LEU A 160 6.13 14.65 15.50
C LEU A 160 7.47 15.10 16.06
N GLU A 161 7.72 16.41 16.20
CA GLU A 161 8.92 16.97 16.83
C GLU A 161 9.05 16.51 18.30
N LYS A 162 7.95 16.53 19.07
CA LYS A 162 7.93 16.01 20.45
C LYS A 162 8.24 14.52 20.52
N LEU A 163 7.67 13.73 19.61
CA LEU A 163 7.93 12.29 19.53
C LEU A 163 9.40 12.00 19.20
N GLU A 164 9.99 12.75 18.26
CA GLU A 164 11.42 12.65 17.95
C GLU A 164 12.29 12.98 19.18
N GLN A 165 11.95 14.02 19.95
CA GLN A 165 12.64 14.37 21.20
C GLN A 165 12.50 13.28 22.28
N GLN A 166 11.40 12.52 22.26
CA GLN A 166 11.17 11.37 23.14
C GLN A 166 11.89 10.09 22.64
N GLY A 167 12.62 10.16 21.53
CA GLY A 167 13.38 9.03 20.98
C GLY A 167 12.61 8.18 19.98
N VAL A 168 11.39 8.57 19.59
CA VAL A 168 10.65 7.87 18.53
C VAL A 168 11.32 8.13 17.18
N VAL A 169 11.55 7.07 16.42
CA VAL A 169 12.15 7.15 15.09
C VAL A 169 11.08 7.55 14.08
N CYS A 170 11.10 8.80 13.63
CA CYS A 170 10.23 9.32 12.58
C CYS A 170 10.97 9.45 11.24
N HIS A 171 10.34 8.96 10.17
CA HIS A 171 10.80 9.13 8.80
C HIS A 171 9.63 9.48 7.87
N PRO A 172 9.69 10.59 7.11
CA PRO A 172 10.71 11.63 7.13
C PRO A 172 10.80 12.35 8.49
N LYS A 173 11.89 13.08 8.71
CA LYS A 173 12.08 13.88 9.92
C LYS A 173 11.01 14.97 10.02
N ALA A 174 10.59 15.29 11.25
CA ALA A 174 9.59 16.34 11.47
C ALA A 174 10.03 17.70 10.89
N SER A 175 11.33 18.01 10.95
CA SER A 175 11.91 19.20 10.32
C SER A 175 11.77 19.23 8.80
N ALA A 176 11.80 18.08 8.13
CA ALA A 176 11.55 18.00 6.69
C ALA A 176 10.07 18.24 6.39
N ILE A 177 9.17 17.65 7.18
CA ILE A 177 7.72 17.85 7.05
C ILE A 177 7.38 19.34 7.24
N ARG A 178 7.98 20.00 8.23
CA ARG A 178 7.84 21.44 8.47
C ARG A 178 8.15 22.27 7.22
N ILE A 179 9.25 21.95 6.53
CA ILE A 179 9.70 22.67 5.35
C ILE A 179 8.73 22.46 4.18
N ILE A 180 8.26 21.23 3.95
CA ILE A 180 7.39 20.94 2.80
C ILE A 180 5.94 21.43 2.98
N GLN A 181 5.49 21.62 4.22
CA GLN A 181 4.16 22.20 4.48
C GLN A 181 4.07 23.68 4.06
N ASP A 182 5.19 24.40 4.10
CA ASP A 182 5.27 25.80 3.67
C ASP A 182 5.97 25.92 2.31
N LYS A 183 5.19 26.24 1.27
CA LYS A 183 5.70 26.35 -0.10
C LYS A 183 6.77 27.43 -0.27
N TYR A 184 6.73 28.50 0.51
CA TYR A 184 7.77 29.54 0.47
C TYR A 184 9.05 29.02 1.13
N LEU A 185 8.97 28.46 2.34
CA LEU A 185 10.13 27.87 3.01
C LEU A 185 10.75 26.72 2.20
N GLN A 186 9.93 25.91 1.52
CA GLN A 186 10.39 24.89 0.60
C GLN A 186 11.23 25.49 -0.55
N LYS A 187 10.75 26.57 -1.18
CA LYS A 187 11.52 27.26 -2.25
C LYS A 187 12.79 27.89 -1.71
N VAL A 188 12.75 28.52 -0.54
CA VAL A 188 13.95 29.05 0.14
C VAL A 188 14.95 27.93 0.42
N HIS A 189 14.49 26.77 0.92
CA HIS A 189 15.33 25.61 1.19
C HIS A 189 15.99 25.08 -0.09
N PHE A 190 15.24 24.93 -1.17
CA PHE A 190 15.76 24.49 -2.47
C PHE A 190 16.73 25.50 -3.11
N SER A 191 16.43 26.79 -3.03
CA SER A 191 17.30 27.87 -3.51
C SER A 191 18.66 27.87 -2.80
N ARG A 192 18.67 27.69 -1.46
CA ARG A 192 19.91 27.57 -0.66
C ARG A 192 20.79 26.38 -1.06
N HIS A 193 20.21 25.34 -1.66
CA HIS A 193 20.93 24.15 -2.11
C HIS A 193 21.19 24.16 -3.63
N GLY A 194 20.95 25.28 -4.33
CA GLY A 194 21.24 25.41 -5.76
C GLY A 194 20.32 24.58 -6.66
N ILE A 195 19.13 24.17 -6.17
CA ILE A 195 18.14 23.47 -6.99
C ILE A 195 17.45 24.49 -7.92
N PRO A 196 17.36 24.24 -9.24
CA PRO A 196 16.67 25.14 -10.16
C PRO A 196 15.20 25.35 -9.79
N LEU A 197 14.77 26.61 -9.72
CA LEU A 197 13.42 27.02 -9.36
C LEU A 197 12.93 28.13 -10.30
N PRO A 198 11.60 28.22 -10.53
CA PRO A 198 10.99 29.45 -11.04
C PRO A 198 11.15 30.61 -10.04
N ASP A 199 11.11 31.84 -10.53
CA ASP A 199 11.12 33.05 -9.69
C ASP A 199 10.02 32.99 -8.60
N PHE A 200 10.34 33.48 -7.41
CA PHE A 200 9.41 33.52 -6.29
C PHE A 200 9.65 34.73 -5.39
N VAL A 201 8.59 35.17 -4.72
CA VAL A 201 8.58 36.28 -3.76
C VAL A 201 7.87 35.81 -2.50
N GLU A 202 8.05 36.56 -1.41
CA GLU A 202 7.31 36.38 -0.15
C GLU A 202 5.86 36.85 -0.28
#